data_AF-A0A257ZPY4-F1
#
_entry.id   AF-A0A257ZPY4-F1
#
_cell.length_a   1.000
_cell.length_b   1.000
_cell.length_c   1.000
_cell.angle_alpha   90.00
_cell.angle_beta   90.00
_cell.angle_gamma   90.00
#
_symmetry.space_group_name_H-M   'P 1'
#
loop_
_entity.id
_entity.type
_entity.pdbx_description
1 polymer ?
#
loop_
_entity_poly.entity_id
_entity_poly.type
_entity_poly.pdbx_seq_one_letter_code
_entity_poly.pdbx_strand_id
1 'polypeptide(L)'
;MLEIVTPASSTRLTTLDAVKADLGLSGSASDEALGALIDQFSDAIAAWCGRTFGAATVRETQDITRLCDRRSILLERWPVIAATSITVAGEALASDAYVLDAAKGELLYRGETTRFTLWPVGETIATYSTGYALPGEDDRTLPHDIERACILMVRSAWTSMGRDPALRSEESTGVAVFTYFAAHGAGLSLEAQALLAPYRMAMVA
;
A
#
# COMPACT_ATOMS: atom_id res chain seq x y z
N MET A 1 15.11 -12.29 5.26
CA MET A 1 14.21 -13.25 4.59
C MET A 1 12.81 -12.99 5.09
N LEU A 2 11.90 -12.59 4.20
CA LEU A 2 10.52 -12.32 4.53
C LEU A 2 9.60 -13.42 3.99
N GLU A 3 8.81 -14.03 4.87
CA GLU A 3 7.82 -15.06 4.60
C GLU A 3 6.41 -14.52 4.92
N ILE A 4 5.44 -14.75 4.05
CA ILE A 4 4.05 -14.36 4.27
C ILE A 4 3.34 -15.54 4.94
N VAL A 5 2.96 -15.39 6.21
CA VAL A 5 2.26 -16.43 6.98
C VAL A 5 0.76 -16.40 6.68
N THR A 6 0.19 -15.20 6.60
CA THR A 6 -1.22 -14.99 6.26
C THR A 6 -1.32 -13.83 5.28
N PRO A 7 -1.73 -14.08 4.02
CA PRO A 7 -1.91 -13.02 3.05
C PRO A 7 -3.14 -12.17 3.39
N ALA A 8 -3.23 -11.00 2.76
CA ALA A 8 -4.41 -10.14 2.90
C ALA A 8 -5.66 -10.79 2.32
N SER A 9 -6.78 -10.60 3.00
CA SER A 9 -8.14 -10.99 2.59
C SER A 9 -8.56 -10.36 1.26
N SER A 10 -8.07 -9.15 0.98
CA SER A 10 -8.36 -8.40 -0.23
C SER A 10 -7.15 -7.57 -0.64
N THR A 11 -7.03 -7.29 -1.94
CA THR A 11 -6.07 -6.34 -2.51
C THR A 11 -6.73 -5.05 -3.00
N ARG A 12 -8.07 -4.98 -2.93
CA ARG A 12 -8.85 -3.85 -3.46
C ARG A 12 -8.69 -2.61 -2.58
N LEU A 13 -8.22 -1.52 -3.18
CA LEU A 13 -8.00 -0.24 -2.47
C LEU A 13 -9.27 0.61 -2.34
N THR A 14 -10.39 0.17 -2.91
CA THR A 14 -11.69 0.84 -2.83
C THR A 14 -12.84 -0.18 -2.93
N THR A 15 -14.05 0.27 -2.61
CA THR A 15 -15.27 -0.53 -2.70
C THR A 15 -16.06 -0.21 -3.97
N LEU A 16 -16.84 -1.18 -4.46
CA LEU A 16 -17.74 -0.96 -5.60
C LEU A 16 -18.74 0.15 -5.33
N ASP A 17 -19.28 0.22 -4.11
CA ASP A 17 -20.26 1.22 -3.73
C ASP A 17 -19.67 2.63 -3.73
N ALA A 18 -18.43 2.80 -3.26
CA ALA A 18 -17.73 4.09 -3.32
C ALA A 18 -17.52 4.55 -4.76
N VAL A 19 -17.11 3.64 -5.66
CA VAL A 19 -16.92 3.95 -7.08
C VAL A 19 -18.26 4.27 -7.77
N LYS A 20 -19.33 3.54 -7.47
CA LYS A 20 -20.67 3.81 -8.02
C LYS A 20 -21.20 5.17 -7.58
N ALA A 21 -21.06 5.50 -6.30
CA ALA A 21 -21.45 6.78 -5.75
C ALA A 21 -20.71 7.93 -6.45
N ASP A 22 -19.43 7.73 -6.74
CA ASP A 22 -18.57 8.70 -7.42
C ASP A 22 -18.92 8.90 -8.91
N LEU A 23 -19.35 7.83 -9.58
CA LEU A 23 -19.80 7.84 -10.98
C LEU A 23 -21.27 8.25 -11.15
N GLY A 24 -22.04 8.35 -10.06
CA GLY A 24 -23.48 8.60 -10.11
C GLY A 24 -24.28 7.45 -10.75
N LEU A 25 -23.74 6.22 -10.69
CA LEU A 25 -24.39 5.03 -11.27
C LEU A 25 -25.30 4.35 -10.26
N SER A 26 -26.48 3.96 -10.72
CA SER A 26 -27.42 3.12 -9.96
C SER A 26 -27.65 1.80 -10.69
N GLY A 27 -27.55 0.67 -9.98
CA GLY A 27 -27.79 -0.67 -10.51
C GLY A 27 -26.59 -1.62 -10.36
N SER A 28 -26.72 -2.81 -10.93
CA SER A 28 -25.72 -3.90 -10.85
C SER A 28 -25.11 -4.32 -12.19
N ALA A 29 -25.54 -3.70 -13.30
CA ALA A 29 -25.14 -4.13 -14.64
C ALA A 29 -23.65 -3.87 -14.96
N SER A 30 -23.02 -2.94 -14.25
CA SER A 30 -21.62 -2.55 -14.47
C SER A 30 -20.67 -3.09 -13.40
N ASP A 31 -21.16 -3.90 -12.46
CA ASP A 31 -20.42 -4.28 -11.25
C ASP A 31 -19.20 -5.13 -11.57
N GLU A 32 -19.34 -6.04 -12.53
CA GLU A 32 -18.24 -6.91 -12.97
C GLU A 32 -17.13 -6.09 -13.66
N ALA A 33 -17.51 -5.17 -14.55
CA ALA A 33 -16.58 -4.29 -15.24
C ALA A 33 -15.86 -3.32 -14.27
N LEU A 34 -16.60 -2.73 -13.33
CA LEU A 34 -16.03 -1.88 -12.29
C LEU A 34 -15.11 -2.67 -11.35
N GLY A 35 -15.47 -3.91 -11.00
CA GLY A 35 -14.64 -4.80 -10.20
C GLY A 35 -13.30 -5.09 -10.86
N ALA A 36 -13.31 -5.43 -12.15
CA ALA A 36 -12.09 -5.68 -12.91
C ALA A 36 -11.17 -4.44 -12.99
N LEU A 37 -11.75 -3.24 -13.17
CA LEU A 37 -10.99 -1.99 -13.15
C LEU A 37 -10.39 -1.69 -11.77
N ILE A 38 -11.14 -1.93 -10.69
CA ILE A 38 -10.65 -1.75 -9.32
C ILE A 38 -9.46 -2.67 -9.05
N ASP A 39 -9.54 -3.94 -9.46
CA ASP A 39 -8.44 -4.90 -9.31
C ASP A 39 -7.20 -4.43 -10.08
N GLN A 40 -7.38 -4.09 -11.36
CA GLN A 40 -6.28 -3.62 -12.23
C GLN A 40 -5.59 -2.37 -11.67
N PHE A 41 -6.35 -1.36 -11.22
CA PHE A 41 -5.76 -0.13 -10.71
C PHE A 41 -5.22 -0.27 -9.29
N SER A 42 -5.78 -1.17 -8.47
CA SER A 42 -5.19 -1.49 -7.17
C SER A 42 -3.79 -2.09 -7.34
N ASP A 43 -3.63 -3.02 -8.27
CA ASP A 43 -2.33 -3.63 -8.60
C ASP A 43 -1.36 -2.59 -9.19
N ALA A 44 -1.83 -1.70 -10.06
CA ALA A 44 -1.01 -0.64 -10.63
C ALA A 44 -0.51 0.35 -9.56
N ILE A 45 -1.36 0.71 -8.59
CA ILE A 45 -0.99 1.59 -7.46
C ILE A 45 0.00 0.89 -6.54
N ALA A 46 -0.21 -0.39 -6.22
CA ALA A 46 0.71 -1.18 -5.42
C ALA A 46 2.11 -1.27 -6.09
N ALA A 47 2.14 -1.53 -7.40
CA ALA A 47 3.37 -1.57 -8.18
C ALA A 47 4.08 -0.21 -8.22
N TRP A 48 3.34 0.89 -8.38
CA TRP A 48 3.92 2.23 -8.40
C TRP A 48 4.50 2.64 -7.04
N CYS A 49 3.80 2.31 -5.95
CA CYS A 49 4.29 2.59 -4.59
C CYS A 49 5.45 1.67 -4.18
N GLY A 50 5.60 0.52 -4.86
CA GLY A 50 6.57 -0.52 -4.53
C GLY A 50 6.19 -1.33 -3.29
N ARG A 51 4.91 -1.36 -2.91
CA ARG A 51 4.45 -1.98 -1.67
C ARG A 51 3.01 -2.50 -1.76
N THR A 52 2.68 -3.42 -0.87
CA THR A 52 1.30 -3.89 -0.66
C THR A 52 0.66 -3.13 0.50
N PHE A 53 -0.64 -2.85 0.39
CA PHE A 53 -1.40 -2.08 1.39
C PHE A 53 -2.31 -2.95 2.26
N GLY A 54 -2.77 -4.10 1.77
CA GLY A 54 -3.62 -4.98 2.55
C GLY A 54 -2.93 -5.52 3.80
N ALA A 55 -3.69 -5.68 4.88
CA ALA A 55 -3.20 -6.25 6.13
C ALA A 55 -2.75 -7.70 5.94
N ALA A 56 -1.51 -8.02 6.31
CA ALA A 56 -0.95 -9.36 6.22
C ALA A 56 -0.13 -9.68 7.47
N THR A 57 -0.06 -10.96 7.82
CA THR A 57 0.86 -11.44 8.85
C THR A 57 2.10 -11.99 8.18
N VAL A 58 3.25 -11.45 8.56
CA VAL A 58 4.55 -11.80 7.98
C VAL A 58 5.51 -12.28 9.06
N ARG A 59 6.41 -13.15 8.65
CA ARG A 59 7.54 -13.63 9.43
C ARG A 59 8.81 -13.17 8.73
N GLU A 60 9.60 -12.39 9.43
CA GLU A 60 10.84 -11.84 8.92
C GLU A 60 12.02 -12.35 9.73
N THR A 61 12.96 -13.00 9.04
CA THR A 61 14.21 -13.50 9.59
C THR A 61 15.35 -12.62 9.11
N GLN A 62 16.04 -11.95 10.03
CA GLN A 62 17.24 -11.17 9.77
C GLN A 62 18.42 -11.74 10.56
N ASP A 63 19.55 -11.94 9.90
CA ASP A 63 20.79 -12.38 10.57
C ASP A 63 21.69 -11.18 10.85
N ILE A 64 21.86 -10.87 12.14
CA ILE A 64 22.61 -9.70 12.58
C ILE A 64 24.00 -10.16 12.99
N THR A 65 24.94 -10.00 12.07
CA THR A 65 26.34 -10.38 12.26
C THR A 65 27.27 -9.17 12.37
N ARG A 66 26.87 -8.00 11.87
CA ARG A 66 27.73 -6.79 11.81
C ARG A 66 27.35 -5.77 12.88
N LEU A 67 28.36 -5.08 13.41
CA LEU A 67 28.18 -4.05 14.45
C LEU A 67 27.32 -2.85 14.00
N CYS A 68 27.35 -2.49 12.71
CA CYS A 68 26.55 -1.39 12.16
C CYS A 68 25.05 -1.67 12.15
N ASP A 69 24.66 -2.93 12.11
CA ASP A 69 23.27 -3.37 12.00
C ASP A 69 22.62 -3.57 13.38
N ARG A 70 23.36 -3.25 14.45
CA ARG A 70 22.94 -3.47 15.84
C ARG A 70 22.29 -2.25 16.48
N ARG A 71 22.10 -1.15 15.77
CA ARG A 71 21.47 0.04 16.38
C ARG A 71 19.96 -0.11 16.50
N SER A 72 19.34 -0.64 15.46
CA SER A 72 17.93 -0.97 15.37
C SER A 72 17.71 -1.98 14.25
N ILE A 73 16.63 -2.75 14.35
CA ILE A 73 16.15 -3.57 13.23
C ILE A 73 15.10 -2.76 12.48
N LEU A 74 15.30 -2.60 11.17
CA LEU A 74 14.27 -2.09 10.28
C LEU A 74 13.55 -3.28 9.65
N LEU A 75 12.25 -3.37 9.90
CA LEU A 75 11.37 -4.34 9.27
C LEU A 75 11.10 -3.94 7.82
N GLU A 76 11.10 -4.92 6.92
CA GLU A 76 10.87 -4.69 5.49
C GLU A 76 9.45 -4.16 5.21
N ARG A 77 8.46 -4.52 6.04
CA ARG A 77 7.06 -4.08 5.87
C ARG A 77 6.60 -3.19 7.01
N TRP A 78 6.12 -2.01 6.63
CA TRP A 78 5.49 -1.02 7.51
C TRP A 78 4.26 -0.42 6.82
N PRO A 79 3.24 0.08 7.52
CA PRO A 79 3.14 0.20 8.97
C PRO A 79 2.91 -1.15 9.64
N VAL A 80 3.38 -1.29 10.88
CA VAL A 80 3.17 -2.48 11.70
C VAL A 80 1.95 -2.26 12.58
N ILE A 81 0.99 -3.19 12.53
CA ILE A 81 -0.23 -3.14 13.34
C ILE A 81 0.09 -3.65 14.75
N ALA A 82 0.66 -4.85 14.83
CA ALA A 82 1.09 -5.46 16.08
C ALA A 82 2.19 -6.50 15.84
N ALA A 83 3.19 -6.53 16.73
CA ALA A 83 4.17 -7.62 16.78
C ALA A 83 3.63 -8.78 17.62
N THR A 84 3.59 -9.99 17.04
CA THR A 84 3.08 -11.19 17.69
C THR A 84 4.16 -11.86 18.53
N SER A 85 5.34 -12.05 17.96
CA SER A 85 6.48 -12.67 18.65
C SER A 85 7.79 -12.25 18.01
N ILE A 86 8.79 -11.95 18.85
CA ILE A 86 10.16 -11.66 18.41
C ILE A 86 11.08 -12.64 19.13
N THR A 87 11.89 -13.37 18.39
CA THR A 87 12.92 -14.26 18.95
C THR A 87 14.28 -13.84 18.48
N VAL A 88 15.26 -13.80 19.38
CA VAL A 88 16.66 -13.47 19.07
C VAL A 88 17.54 -14.62 19.52
N ALA A 89 18.33 -15.18 18.60
CA ALA A 89 19.20 -16.35 18.86
C ALA A 89 18.46 -17.55 19.49
N GLY A 90 17.17 -17.72 19.16
CA GLY A 90 16.32 -18.79 19.69
C GLY A 90 15.60 -18.47 21.01
N GLU A 91 15.89 -17.34 21.66
CA GLU A 91 15.18 -16.90 22.86
C GLU A 91 14.06 -15.90 22.53
N ALA A 92 12.88 -16.10 23.10
CA ALA A 92 11.77 -15.17 22.94
C ALA A 92 12.01 -13.89 23.75
N LEU A 93 11.97 -12.75 23.07
CA LEU A 93 12.03 -11.44 23.71
C LEU A 93 10.66 -11.10 24.32
N ALA A 94 10.67 -10.70 25.59
CA ALA A 94 9.49 -10.14 26.24
C ALA A 94 9.12 -8.78 25.62
N SER A 95 7.83 -8.43 25.66
CA SER A 95 7.29 -7.21 25.04
C SER A 95 7.82 -5.90 25.64
N ASP A 96 8.41 -5.95 26.83
CA ASP A 96 9.04 -4.82 27.51
C ASP A 96 10.53 -4.65 27.15
N ALA A 97 11.16 -5.68 26.58
CA ALA A 97 12.56 -5.69 26.16
C ALA A 97 12.79 -5.04 24.78
N TYR A 98 11.73 -4.58 24.11
CA TYR A 98 11.84 -3.86 22.85
C TYR A 98 10.83 -2.71 22.75
N VAL A 99 11.13 -1.75 21.88
CA VAL A 99 10.24 -0.65 21.50
C VAL A 99 10.05 -0.73 19.99
N LEU A 100 8.80 -0.83 19.56
CA LEU A 100 8.43 -0.82 18.14
C LEU A 100 7.92 0.57 17.75
N ASP A 101 8.59 1.21 16.79
CA ASP A 101 8.03 2.34 16.04
C ASP A 101 7.20 1.78 14.87
N ALA A 102 5.89 1.65 15.10
CA ALA A 102 4.94 1.07 14.16
C ALA A 102 4.88 1.82 12.81
N ALA A 103 5.15 3.13 12.80
CA ALA A 103 5.06 3.95 11.59
C ALA A 103 6.26 3.73 10.66
N LYS A 104 7.45 3.53 11.24
CA LYS A 104 8.69 3.30 10.48
C LYS A 104 9.06 1.82 10.32
N GLY A 105 8.43 0.95 11.10
CA GLY A 105 8.83 -0.46 11.21
C GLY A 105 10.18 -0.62 11.91
N GLU A 106 10.55 0.29 12.82
CA GLU A 106 11.83 0.24 13.52
C GLU A 106 11.69 -0.44 14.89
N LEU A 107 12.49 -1.47 15.14
CA LEU A 107 12.59 -2.19 16.40
C LEU A 107 13.86 -1.75 17.14
N LEU A 108 13.66 -1.18 18.32
CA LEU A 108 14.72 -0.75 19.22
C LEU A 108 14.81 -1.73 20.39
N TYR A 109 16.02 -2.21 20.67
CA TYR A 109 16.25 -3.05 21.83
C TYR A 109 16.32 -2.21 23.10
N ARG A 110 15.46 -2.53 24.07
CA ARG A 110 15.49 -1.98 25.42
C ARG A 110 16.11 -3.04 26.31
N GLY A 111 17.39 -2.84 26.63
CA GLY A 111 18.07 -3.70 27.61
C GLY A 111 17.48 -3.52 29.02
N GLU A 112 18.01 -4.29 29.98
CA GLU A 112 17.58 -4.26 31.39
C GLU A 112 17.81 -2.89 32.07
N THR A 113 18.73 -2.09 31.55
CA THR A 113 18.97 -0.72 32.02
C THR A 113 18.16 0.26 31.16
N THR A 114 17.69 1.38 31.73
CA THR A 114 16.83 2.40 31.10
C THR A 114 17.44 3.13 29.87
N ARG A 115 18.47 2.57 29.23
CA ARG A 115 19.16 3.10 28.05
C ARG A 115 19.00 2.15 26.85
N PHE A 116 18.85 2.73 25.67
CA PHE A 116 18.90 1.97 24.42
C PHE A 116 20.24 1.26 24.30
N THR A 117 20.18 -0.05 24.08
CA THR A 117 21.34 -0.92 23.95
C THR A 117 21.39 -1.46 22.53
N LEU A 118 22.58 -1.86 22.09
CA LEU A 118 22.75 -2.50 20.79
C LEU A 118 21.94 -3.79 20.72
N TRP A 119 21.28 -4.03 19.59
CA TRP A 119 20.57 -5.26 19.29
C TRP A 119 21.51 -6.48 19.47
N PRO A 120 21.05 -7.58 20.07
CA PRO A 120 21.89 -8.76 20.25
C PRO A 120 22.31 -9.38 18.91
N VAL A 121 23.46 -10.03 18.89
CA VAL A 121 23.97 -10.70 17.67
C VAL A 121 23.24 -12.03 17.50
N GLY A 122 22.92 -12.37 16.24
CA GLY A 122 22.33 -13.65 15.87
C GLY A 122 21.09 -13.52 15.01
N GLU A 123 20.47 -14.67 14.75
CA GLU A 123 19.23 -14.76 13.99
C GLU A 123 18.08 -14.13 14.78
N THR A 124 17.51 -13.06 14.24
CA THR A 124 16.29 -12.45 14.76
C THR A 124 15.12 -12.84 13.86
N ILE A 125 14.10 -13.45 14.46
CA ILE A 125 12.87 -13.83 13.78
C ILE A 125 11.74 -13.00 14.40
N ALA A 126 11.18 -12.09 13.62
CA ALA A 126 10.05 -11.26 14.00
C ALA A 126 8.79 -11.73 13.25
N THR A 127 7.75 -12.11 13.98
CA THR A 127 6.41 -12.38 13.42
C THR A 127 5.50 -11.22 13.80
N TYR A 128 4.97 -10.53 12.81
CA TYR A 128 4.17 -9.33 13.01
C TYR A 128 3.08 -9.17 11.95
N SER A 129 2.04 -8.44 12.31
CA SER A 129 0.97 -8.00 11.41
C SER A 129 1.30 -6.61 10.87
N THR A 130 1.12 -6.41 9.57
CA THR A 130 1.50 -5.20 8.85
C THR A 130 0.49 -4.86 7.77
N GLY A 131 0.41 -3.58 7.39
CA GLY A 131 -0.50 -3.08 6.35
C GLY A 131 -1.63 -2.25 6.93
N TYR A 132 -2.66 -2.06 6.13
CA TYR A 132 -3.84 -1.27 6.45
C TYR A 132 -5.09 -2.14 6.34
N ALA A 133 -6.06 -1.90 7.22
CA ALA A 133 -7.43 -2.37 7.03
C ALA A 133 -8.02 -1.63 5.82
N LEU A 134 -8.44 -2.41 4.81
CA LEU A 134 -8.89 -1.89 3.53
C LEU A 134 -10.34 -1.39 3.60
N PRO A 135 -10.77 -0.53 2.65
CA PRO A 135 -12.17 -0.14 2.56
C PRO A 135 -13.08 -1.36 2.38
N GLY A 136 -14.06 -1.52 3.27
CA GLY A 136 -14.95 -2.69 3.32
C GLY A 136 -14.66 -3.66 4.48
N GLU A 137 -13.56 -3.46 5.20
CA GLU A 137 -13.23 -4.15 6.44
C GLU A 137 -13.56 -3.27 7.67
N ASP A 138 -13.71 -3.91 8.83
CA ASP A 138 -13.86 -3.22 10.11
C ASP A 138 -12.57 -2.43 10.43
N ASP A 139 -12.72 -1.27 11.09
CA ASP A 139 -11.61 -0.39 11.49
C ASP A 139 -10.68 0.07 10.33
N ARG A 140 -11.27 0.39 9.18
CA ARG A 140 -10.60 0.97 8.01
C ARG A 140 -9.55 2.03 8.40
N THR A 141 -8.28 1.69 8.15
CA THR A 141 -7.12 2.54 8.46
C THR A 141 -6.43 3.06 7.19
N LEU A 142 -6.86 2.63 5.99
CA LEU A 142 -6.28 3.09 4.72
C LEU A 142 -6.46 4.61 4.54
N PRO A 143 -5.37 5.37 4.28
CA PRO A 143 -5.44 6.79 3.95
C PRO A 143 -6.40 7.10 2.80
N HIS A 144 -7.22 8.15 2.98
CA HIS A 144 -8.20 8.57 1.98
C HIS A 144 -7.56 8.96 0.64
N ASP A 145 -6.31 9.42 0.63
CA ASP A 145 -5.59 9.79 -0.58
C ASP A 145 -5.39 8.59 -1.52
N ILE A 146 -5.09 7.42 -0.96
CA ILE A 146 -4.84 6.18 -1.73
C ILE A 146 -6.16 5.68 -2.34
N GLU A 147 -7.23 5.68 -1.54
CA GLU A 147 -8.56 5.33 -2.04
C GLU A 147 -8.99 6.31 -3.14
N ARG A 148 -8.79 7.63 -2.93
CA ARG A 148 -9.14 8.66 -3.90
C ARG A 148 -8.36 8.47 -5.21
N ALA A 149 -7.07 8.17 -5.14
CA ALA A 149 -6.25 7.88 -6.32
C ALA A 149 -6.81 6.68 -7.11
N CYS A 150 -7.21 5.60 -6.43
CA CYS A 150 -7.85 4.45 -7.06
C CYS A 150 -9.16 4.82 -7.75
N ILE A 151 -10.06 5.54 -7.06
CA ILE A 151 -11.33 6.01 -7.61
C ILE A 151 -11.12 6.90 -8.84
N LEU A 152 -10.17 7.83 -8.79
CA LEU A 152 -9.86 8.71 -9.92
C LEU A 152 -9.39 7.92 -11.15
N MET A 153 -8.55 6.89 -10.94
CA MET A 153 -8.08 6.04 -12.04
C MET A 153 -9.23 5.24 -12.65
N VAL A 154 -10.07 4.60 -11.82
CA VAL A 154 -11.25 3.86 -12.28
C VAL A 154 -12.21 4.79 -13.03
N ARG A 155 -12.48 5.99 -12.51
CA ARG A 155 -13.32 7.01 -13.16
C ARG A 155 -12.75 7.40 -14.53
N SER A 156 -11.43 7.64 -14.61
CA SER A 156 -10.79 8.02 -15.87
C SER A 156 -10.89 6.93 -16.93
N ALA A 157 -10.73 5.66 -16.54
CA ALA A 157 -10.88 4.52 -17.43
C ALA A 157 -12.35 4.29 -17.83
N TRP A 158 -13.28 4.48 -16.90
CA TRP A 158 -14.70 4.35 -17.17
C TRP A 158 -15.19 5.37 -18.19
N THR A 159 -14.81 6.63 -18.03
CA THR A 159 -15.20 7.72 -18.94
C THR A 159 -14.51 7.66 -20.30
N SER A 160 -13.37 6.97 -20.42
CA SER A 160 -12.72 6.74 -21.71
C SER A 160 -13.30 5.56 -22.47
N MET A 161 -13.99 4.63 -21.79
CA MET A 161 -14.68 3.52 -22.45
C MET A 161 -15.80 4.06 -23.36
N GLY A 162 -15.75 3.67 -24.64
CA GLY A 162 -16.67 4.13 -25.67
C GLY A 162 -16.22 5.39 -26.41
N ARG A 163 -15.11 6.03 -26.00
CA ARG A 163 -14.46 7.07 -26.80
C ARG A 163 -13.41 6.47 -27.73
N ASP A 164 -13.25 7.06 -28.92
CA ASP A 164 -12.13 6.71 -29.80
C ASP A 164 -10.82 7.27 -29.19
N PRO A 165 -9.87 6.41 -28.78
CA PRO A 165 -8.60 6.84 -28.21
C PRO A 165 -7.69 7.55 -29.21
N ALA A 166 -7.91 7.39 -30.52
CA ALA A 166 -7.15 8.09 -31.56
C ALA A 166 -7.67 9.50 -31.85
N LEU A 167 -8.87 9.83 -31.37
CA LEU A 167 -9.53 11.12 -31.64
C LEU A 167 -8.96 12.23 -30.75
N ARG A 168 -8.08 13.05 -31.33
CA ARG A 168 -7.39 14.15 -30.64
C ARG A 168 -8.19 15.44 -30.58
N SER A 169 -8.92 15.75 -31.65
CA SER A 169 -9.70 16.98 -31.78
C SER A 169 -10.91 16.71 -32.65
N GLU A 170 -12.08 17.14 -32.20
CA GLU A 170 -13.31 17.12 -32.97
C GLU A 170 -13.80 18.57 -33.12
N GLU A 171 -13.93 18.98 -34.37
CA GLU A 171 -14.45 20.30 -34.71
C GLU A 171 -15.80 20.11 -35.40
N SER A 172 -16.86 20.66 -34.79
CA SER A 172 -18.16 20.79 -35.43
C SER A 172 -18.40 22.28 -35.69
N THR A 173 -18.22 22.68 -36.94
CA THR A 173 -18.28 24.09 -37.37
C THR A 173 -19.57 24.76 -36.92
N GLY A 174 -19.44 25.82 -36.12
CA GLY A 174 -20.56 26.65 -35.65
C GLY A 174 -21.26 26.18 -34.37
N VAL A 175 -20.83 25.07 -33.75
CA VAL A 175 -21.48 24.51 -32.56
C VAL A 175 -20.50 24.42 -31.38
N ALA A 176 -19.40 23.68 -31.52
CA ALA A 176 -18.41 23.52 -30.47
C ALA A 176 -17.07 23.00 -31.01
N VAL A 177 -16.00 23.36 -30.30
CA VAL A 177 -14.66 22.79 -30.49
C VAL A 177 -14.31 22.00 -29.24
N PHE A 178 -14.00 20.72 -29.39
CA PHE A 178 -13.52 19.88 -28.29
C PHE A 178 -12.07 19.49 -28.55
N THR A 179 -11.19 19.85 -27.62
CA THR A 179 -9.78 19.43 -27.62
C THR A 179 -9.54 18.50 -26.45
N TYR A 180 -9.03 17.30 -26.71
CA TYR A 180 -8.76 16.30 -25.68
C TYR A 180 -7.27 16.25 -25.37
N PHE A 181 -6.92 16.31 -24.08
CA PHE A 181 -5.55 16.09 -23.64
C PHE A 181 -5.35 14.59 -23.44
N ALA A 182 -4.58 13.96 -24.31
CA ALA A 182 -4.11 12.61 -24.08
C ALA A 182 -3.02 12.68 -23.02
N ALA A 183 -3.36 12.34 -21.78
CA ALA A 183 -2.37 12.05 -20.75
C ALA A 183 -1.56 10.83 -21.23
N HIS A 184 -0.41 11.08 -21.83
CA HIS A 184 0.43 10.03 -22.37
C HIS A 184 1.20 9.33 -21.25
N GLY A 185 0.96 8.04 -21.12
CA GLY A 185 1.75 7.10 -20.33
C GLY A 185 0.87 5.94 -19.92
N ALA A 186 1.36 4.71 -20.07
CA ALA A 186 0.74 3.50 -19.51
C ALA A 186 0.81 3.47 -17.96
N GLY A 187 0.72 4.64 -17.32
CA GLY A 187 0.94 4.88 -15.90
C GLY A 187 -0.19 5.70 -15.30
N LEU A 188 -0.14 5.83 -13.98
CA LEU A 188 -1.11 6.58 -13.18
C LEU A 188 -1.25 8.03 -13.66
N SER A 189 -2.44 8.61 -13.53
CA SER A 189 -2.67 10.03 -13.84
C SER A 189 -1.79 10.94 -12.97
N LEU A 190 -1.46 12.15 -13.46
CA LEU A 190 -0.62 13.09 -12.70
C LEU A 190 -1.23 13.44 -11.33
N GLU A 191 -2.55 13.54 -11.26
CA GLU A 191 -3.29 13.77 -10.02
C GLU A 191 -3.15 12.58 -9.06
N ALA A 192 -3.33 11.35 -9.56
CA ALA A 192 -3.12 10.15 -8.75
C ALA A 192 -1.67 10.04 -8.26
N GLN A 193 -0.68 10.39 -9.10
CA GLN A 193 0.73 10.42 -8.71
C GLN A 193 1.00 11.46 -7.61
N ALA A 194 0.38 12.63 -7.67
CA ALA A 194 0.54 13.68 -6.66
C ALA A 194 -0.01 13.23 -5.29
N LEU A 195 -1.14 12.54 -5.28
CA LEU A 195 -1.72 11.95 -4.06
C LEU A 195 -0.86 10.81 -3.50
N LEU A 196 -0.24 10.01 -4.38
CA LEU A 196 0.53 8.84 -4.00
C LEU A 196 2.00 9.14 -3.67
N ALA A 197 2.53 10.31 -4.08
CA ALA A 197 3.89 10.76 -3.85
C ALA A 197 4.45 10.50 -2.43
N PRO A 198 3.72 10.82 -1.34
CA PRO A 198 4.24 10.59 0.02
C PRO A 198 4.29 9.11 0.43
N TYR A 199 3.57 8.22 -0.26
CA TYR A 199 3.46 6.80 0.08
C TYR A 199 4.42 5.90 -0.71
N ARG A 200 5.19 6.47 -1.64
CA ARG A 200 6.14 5.73 -2.47
C ARG A 200 7.36 5.34 -1.65
N MET A 201 7.72 4.06 -1.67
CA MET A 201 9.01 3.63 -1.12
C MET A 201 10.14 4.18 -1.99
N ALA A 202 11.03 4.95 -1.37
CA ALA A 202 12.30 5.29 -1.99
C ALA A 202 13.09 4.00 -2.14
N MET A 203 13.23 3.49 -3.36
CA MET A 203 14.22 2.46 -3.65
C MET A 203 15.60 3.08 -3.37
N VAL A 204 16.19 2.71 -2.23
CA VAL A 204 17.61 2.92 -2.00
C VAL A 204 18.30 1.87 -2.87
N ALA A 205 18.88 2.32 -3.98
CA ALA A 205 19.67 1.50 -4.88
C ALA A 205 21.04 1.15 -4.27
#